data_AF-A0A7S4HNP5-F1
#
_entry.id   AF-A0A7S4HNP5-F1
#
_cell.length_a   1.000
_cell.length_b   1.000
_cell.length_c   1.000
_cell.angle_alpha   90.00
_cell.angle_beta   90.00
_cell.angle_gamma   90.00
#
_symmetry.space_group_name_H-M   'P 1'
#
loop_
_entity.id
_entity.type
_entity.pdbx_description
1 polymer ?
#
loop_
_entity_poly.entity_id
_entity_poly.type
_entity_poly.pdbx_seq_one_letter_code
_entity_poly.pdbx_strand_id
1 'polypeptide(L)'
;MKAEELSNTVMLHENNRMNQSLNDFTQRLYNNNYKASYPSKTLSLVKPDDLPDPLPSLSKDILYPALYNQESSMCTIEIQMDRPEDTQDGTWFSLSHEFQLRFECQFIERLIDGFLLLCKEKPSVFVVVPHRSQRSSIKQLLENEKYQNLNIKADTVDRMQGQEADIVIVSYLFFDALQVATESEFLFDRRRLNVSISRAEKFCLFIGSESVFDPPVEVLGSPSCSDAYQHLMYFVECCKTQKSFFNLKVNANRATDNNSQNSE
;
A
#
# COMPACT_ATOMS: atom_id res chain seq x y z
N MET A 1 -30.44 -16.26 26.28
CA MET A 1 -29.70 -17.53 26.46
C MET A 1 -28.51 -17.58 25.48
N LYS A 2 -27.59 -16.61 25.59
CA LYS A 2 -26.38 -16.44 24.75
C LYS A 2 -25.30 -15.67 25.54
N ALA A 3 -25.13 -16.03 26.81
CA ALA A 3 -24.21 -15.34 27.73
C ALA A 3 -23.11 -16.25 28.29
N GLU A 4 -23.06 -17.53 27.92
CA GLU A 4 -22.14 -18.51 28.54
C GLU A 4 -20.97 -18.98 27.66
N GLU A 5 -20.83 -18.51 26.40
CA GLU A 5 -19.74 -18.98 25.51
C GLU A 5 -18.44 -18.15 25.56
N LEU A 6 -18.34 -17.11 26.39
CA LEU A 6 -17.14 -16.25 26.48
C LEU A 6 -16.14 -16.65 27.58
N SER A 7 -16.38 -17.72 28.36
CA SER A 7 -15.60 -18.03 29.56
C SER A 7 -14.23 -18.68 29.33
N ASN A 8 -13.90 -19.08 28.09
CA ASN A 8 -12.66 -19.82 27.78
C ASN A 8 -11.72 -19.11 26.79
N THR A 9 -11.97 -17.84 26.44
CA THR A 9 -11.13 -17.10 25.48
C THR A 9 -10.14 -16.19 26.21
N VAL A 10 -8.86 -16.55 26.17
CA VAL A 10 -7.78 -15.67 26.66
C VAL A 10 -7.28 -14.83 25.50
N MET A 11 -7.43 -13.51 25.61
CA MET A 11 -6.86 -12.55 24.66
C MET A 11 -5.41 -12.26 25.04
N LEU A 12 -4.49 -12.37 24.08
CA LEU A 12 -3.13 -11.89 24.26
C LEU A 12 -3.11 -10.37 24.16
N HIS A 13 -2.46 -9.73 25.13
CA HIS A 13 -2.40 -8.28 25.27
C HIS A 13 -1.08 -7.67 24.77
N GLU A 14 -0.14 -8.50 24.34
CA GLU A 14 1.16 -8.06 23.84
C GLU A 14 1.31 -8.31 22.34
N ASN A 15 1.88 -7.32 21.67
CA ASN A 15 2.19 -7.33 20.25
C ASN A 15 3.71 -7.30 20.05
N ASN A 16 4.27 -8.44 19.68
CA ASN A 16 5.70 -8.57 19.42
C ASN A 16 6.11 -8.20 17.99
N ARG A 17 5.15 -7.87 17.11
CA ARG A 17 5.40 -7.57 15.69
C ARG A 17 5.66 -6.08 15.47
N MET A 18 4.62 -5.27 15.65
CA MET A 18 4.53 -3.89 15.17
C MET A 18 5.22 -2.89 16.09
N ASN A 19 5.76 -1.82 15.51
CA ASN A 19 6.12 -0.63 16.25
C ASN A 19 4.90 0.10 16.83
N GLN A 20 5.14 1.16 17.61
CA GLN A 20 4.07 1.85 18.34
C GLN A 20 3.01 2.42 17.39
N SER A 21 3.40 3.09 16.30
CA SER A 21 2.45 3.74 15.40
C SER A 21 1.52 2.74 14.69
N LEU A 22 2.07 1.63 14.20
CA LEU A 22 1.29 0.56 13.56
C LEU A 22 0.44 -0.20 14.59
N ASN A 23 0.95 -0.40 15.80
CA ASN A 23 0.18 -0.97 16.91
C ASN A 23 -1.00 -0.07 17.30
N ASP A 24 -0.80 1.25 17.38
CA ASP A 24 -1.86 2.20 17.74
C ASP A 24 -2.98 2.25 16.72
N PHE A 25 -2.64 2.13 15.43
CA PHE A 25 -3.63 1.98 14.38
C PHE A 25 -4.44 0.68 14.55
N THR A 26 -3.75 -0.45 14.76
CA THR A 26 -4.40 -1.78 14.83
C THR A 26 -5.14 -2.05 16.13
N GLN A 27 -4.70 -1.50 17.27
CA GLN A 27 -5.38 -1.70 18.56
C GLN A 27 -6.80 -1.12 18.57
N ARG A 28 -7.14 -0.16 17.70
CA ARG A 28 -8.53 0.30 17.57
C ARG A 28 -9.49 -0.85 17.21
N LEU A 29 -8.97 -1.92 16.62
CA LEU A 29 -9.70 -3.13 16.27
C LEU A 29 -9.81 -4.11 17.45
N TYR A 30 -8.98 -3.96 18.48
CA TYR A 30 -8.84 -4.87 19.61
C TYR A 30 -8.89 -4.09 20.93
N ASN A 31 -9.95 -4.25 21.73
CA ASN A 31 -10.16 -3.65 23.06
C ASN A 31 -8.87 -3.10 23.72
N ASN A 32 -8.62 -1.77 23.62
CA ASN A 32 -7.53 -0.85 24.07
C ASN A 32 -6.39 -1.33 25.02
N ASN A 33 -6.07 -2.61 25.02
CA ASN A 33 -5.18 -3.29 25.96
C ASN A 33 -4.05 -4.00 25.19
N TYR A 34 -3.84 -3.66 23.91
CA TYR A 34 -2.83 -4.28 23.06
C TYR A 34 -1.58 -3.40 23.03
N LYS A 35 -0.52 -3.84 23.72
CA LYS A 35 0.72 -3.08 23.88
C LYS A 35 1.79 -3.56 22.91
N ALA A 36 2.46 -2.63 22.22
CA ALA A 36 3.64 -2.94 21.43
C ALA A 36 4.80 -3.31 22.37
N SER A 37 5.34 -4.52 22.21
CA SER A 37 6.50 -4.99 22.97
C SER A 37 7.81 -4.36 22.47
N TYR A 38 7.83 -3.92 21.21
CA TYR A 38 8.97 -3.25 20.59
C TYR A 38 8.55 -1.91 19.96
N PRO A 39 8.13 -0.93 20.76
CA PRO A 39 7.51 0.31 20.28
C PRO A 39 8.44 1.16 19.41
N SER A 40 9.76 1.05 19.61
CA SER A 40 10.79 1.82 18.92
C SER A 40 11.35 1.14 17.66
N LYS A 41 10.71 0.07 17.15
CA LYS A 41 11.12 -0.55 15.88
C LYS A 41 10.98 0.45 14.73
N THR A 42 12.10 0.76 14.07
CA THR A 42 12.14 1.62 12.89
C THR A 42 13.05 1.00 11.82
N LEU A 43 12.97 1.53 10.60
CA LEU A 43 13.90 1.18 9.53
C LEU A 43 15.28 1.78 9.83
N SER A 44 16.33 0.99 9.66
CA SER A 44 17.70 1.48 9.75
C SER A 44 18.08 2.22 8.47
N LEU A 45 18.05 3.55 8.49
CA LEU A 45 18.26 4.37 7.29
C LEU A 45 19.73 4.77 7.06
N VAL A 46 20.15 4.87 5.79
CA VAL A 46 21.46 5.40 5.36
C VAL A 46 21.54 6.88 5.76
N LYS A 47 22.71 7.39 6.12
CA LYS A 47 22.82 8.81 6.49
C LYS A 47 22.60 9.69 5.25
N PRO A 48 21.95 10.86 5.37
CA PRO A 48 21.72 11.74 4.23
C PRO A 48 22.98 12.07 3.41
N ASP A 49 24.12 12.27 4.09
CA ASP A 49 25.41 12.58 3.43
C ASP A 49 25.98 11.42 2.60
N ASP A 50 25.52 10.19 2.87
CA ASP A 50 25.96 8.98 2.18
C ASP A 50 25.02 8.58 1.01
N LEU A 51 23.95 9.35 0.77
CA LEU A 51 22.98 9.09 -0.30
C LEU A 51 23.45 9.67 -1.64
N PRO A 52 23.02 9.08 -2.78
CA PRO A 52 23.32 9.65 -4.08
C PRO A 52 22.59 10.97 -4.30
N ASP A 53 23.26 11.92 -4.96
CA ASP A 53 22.71 13.21 -5.36
C ASP A 53 22.81 13.36 -6.90
N PRO A 54 21.69 13.45 -7.64
CA PRO A 54 20.31 13.50 -7.15
C PRO A 54 19.74 12.13 -6.76
N LEU A 55 18.86 12.12 -5.75
CA LEU A 55 18.00 10.96 -5.45
C LEU A 55 17.02 10.70 -6.61
N PRO A 56 16.69 9.42 -6.91
CA PRO A 56 15.61 9.07 -7.84
C PRO A 56 14.27 9.70 -7.43
N SER A 57 13.43 10.06 -8.40
CA SER A 57 12.23 10.90 -8.17
C SER A 57 11.31 10.39 -7.06
N LEU A 58 10.87 9.12 -7.08
CA LEU A 58 10.01 8.60 -6.00
C LEU A 58 10.73 8.56 -4.65
N SER A 59 12.01 8.25 -4.64
CA SER A 59 12.82 8.29 -3.41
C SER A 59 12.91 9.72 -2.88
N LYS A 60 13.15 10.71 -3.73
CA LYS A 60 13.27 12.12 -3.38
C LYS A 60 11.94 12.74 -2.93
N ASP A 61 10.88 12.49 -3.69
CA ASP A 61 9.62 13.23 -3.55
C ASP A 61 8.66 12.59 -2.56
N ILE A 62 8.84 11.29 -2.25
CA ILE A 62 7.93 10.51 -1.39
C ILE A 62 8.68 9.87 -0.22
N LEU A 63 9.61 8.95 -0.51
CA LEU A 63 10.20 8.10 0.54
C LEU A 63 11.10 8.91 1.47
N TYR A 64 11.91 9.82 0.94
CA TYR A 64 12.81 10.65 1.74
C TYR A 64 12.02 11.57 2.69
N PRO A 65 11.01 12.34 2.25
CA PRO A 65 10.15 13.09 3.15
C PRO A 65 9.46 12.23 4.21
N ALA A 66 8.91 11.07 3.82
CA ALA A 66 8.22 10.19 4.76
C ALA A 66 9.16 9.60 5.83
N LEU A 67 10.34 9.11 5.40
CA LEU A 67 11.27 8.37 6.25
C LEU A 67 12.23 9.26 7.05
N TYR A 68 12.74 10.34 6.45
CA TYR A 68 13.75 11.20 7.06
C TYR A 68 13.16 12.46 7.69
N ASN A 69 12.20 13.12 7.02
CA ASN A 69 11.70 14.40 7.50
C ASN A 69 10.58 14.23 8.54
N GLN A 70 9.74 13.20 8.37
CA GLN A 70 8.61 12.93 9.27
C GLN A 70 8.84 11.74 10.20
N GLU A 71 9.85 10.91 9.92
CA GLU A 71 10.11 9.66 10.64
C GLU A 71 8.85 8.76 10.73
N SER A 72 7.99 8.80 9.71
CA SER A 72 6.71 8.13 9.71
C SER A 72 6.86 6.62 9.57
N SER A 73 5.95 5.88 10.18
CA SER A 73 5.81 4.42 10.01
C SER A 73 4.64 4.03 9.11
N MET A 74 3.80 5.00 8.76
CA MET A 74 2.66 4.84 7.87
C MET A 74 2.74 5.92 6.80
N CYS A 75 2.47 5.55 5.56
CA CYS A 75 2.48 6.46 4.43
C CYS A 75 1.37 6.10 3.46
N THR A 76 0.74 7.12 2.88
CA THR A 76 -0.27 6.95 1.85
C THR A 76 0.16 7.66 0.58
N ILE A 77 0.08 6.98 -0.55
CA ILE A 77 0.20 7.59 -1.87
C ILE A 77 -1.17 7.47 -2.56
N GLU A 78 -1.75 8.62 -2.88
CA GLU A 78 -2.90 8.71 -3.76
C GLU A 78 -2.44 8.98 -5.18
N ILE A 79 -2.91 8.16 -6.11
CA ILE A 79 -2.67 8.32 -7.55
C ILE A 79 -3.91 8.92 -8.21
N GLN A 80 -3.72 10.08 -8.82
CA GLN A 80 -4.68 10.71 -9.71
C GLN A 80 -4.24 10.49 -11.14
N MET A 81 -5.06 9.78 -11.91
CA MET A 81 -4.81 9.59 -13.34
C MET A 81 -5.37 10.77 -14.10
N ASP A 82 -4.49 11.51 -14.76
CA ASP A 82 -4.85 12.58 -15.68
C ASP A 82 -5.46 11.92 -16.92
N ARG A 83 -6.79 11.98 -17.02
CA ARG A 83 -7.54 11.44 -18.15
C ARG A 83 -7.56 12.51 -19.24
N PRO A 84 -7.17 12.20 -20.49
CA PRO A 84 -7.30 13.17 -21.57
C PRO A 84 -8.76 13.63 -21.68
N GLU A 85 -8.97 14.94 -21.85
CA GLU A 85 -10.29 15.52 -22.09
C GLU A 85 -10.93 14.89 -23.34
N ASP A 86 -12.16 14.40 -23.17
CA ASP A 86 -13.13 13.88 -24.15
C ASP A 86 -12.69 13.64 -25.60
N THR A 87 -12.68 12.37 -26.01
CA THR A 87 -13.21 12.04 -27.34
C THR A 87 -14.69 12.41 -27.38
N GLN A 88 -15.12 13.14 -28.41
CA GLN A 88 -16.47 13.72 -28.58
C GLN A 88 -17.67 12.75 -28.45
N ASP A 89 -17.41 11.45 -28.30
CA ASP A 89 -18.41 10.38 -28.21
C ASP A 89 -18.75 9.96 -26.77
N GLY A 90 -18.18 10.61 -25.74
CA GLY A 90 -18.52 10.36 -24.33
C GLY A 90 -18.12 8.97 -23.80
N THR A 91 -17.35 8.19 -24.58
CA THR A 91 -16.78 6.92 -24.15
C THR A 91 -15.51 7.18 -23.34
N TRP A 92 -15.58 6.90 -22.03
CA TRP A 92 -14.41 6.93 -21.15
C TRP A 92 -13.29 6.03 -21.71
N PHE A 93 -12.11 6.60 -21.96
CA PHE A 93 -10.93 5.83 -22.30
C PHE A 93 -10.47 5.04 -21.06
N SER A 94 -10.95 3.81 -20.93
CA SER A 94 -10.39 2.88 -19.95
C SER A 94 -8.98 2.50 -20.42
N LEU A 95 -7.98 2.76 -19.57
CA LEU A 95 -6.65 2.19 -19.78
C LEU A 95 -6.77 0.68 -19.93
N SER A 96 -6.02 0.08 -20.84
CA SER A 96 -6.02 -1.37 -20.97
C SER A 96 -5.52 -2.01 -19.67
N HIS A 97 -6.07 -3.17 -19.32
CA HIS A 97 -5.65 -3.89 -18.12
C HIS A 97 -4.14 -4.20 -18.15
N GLU A 98 -3.59 -4.52 -19.33
CA GLU A 98 -2.15 -4.74 -19.51
C GLU A 98 -1.31 -3.50 -19.17
N PHE A 99 -1.74 -2.32 -19.61
CA PHE A 99 -1.06 -1.08 -19.30
C PHE A 99 -1.07 -0.77 -17.81
N GLN A 100 -2.22 -0.95 -17.15
CA GLN A 100 -2.37 -0.78 -15.71
C GLN A 100 -1.41 -1.70 -14.95
N LEU A 101 -1.38 -2.98 -15.29
CA LEU A 101 -0.47 -3.96 -14.68
C LEU A 101 1.01 -3.59 -14.88
N ARG A 102 1.39 -3.19 -16.10
CA ARG A 102 2.76 -2.78 -16.42
C ARG A 102 3.18 -1.56 -15.61
N PHE A 103 2.33 -0.52 -15.58
CA PHE A 103 2.62 0.68 -14.83
C PHE A 103 2.71 0.37 -13.33
N GLU A 104 1.80 -0.42 -12.79
CA GLU A 104 1.82 -0.81 -11.38
C GLU A 104 3.11 -1.55 -11.03
N CYS A 105 3.54 -2.49 -11.86
CA CYS A 105 4.81 -3.20 -11.66
C CYS A 105 5.99 -2.24 -11.64
N GLN A 106 6.07 -1.30 -12.60
CA GLN A 106 7.16 -0.30 -12.65
C GLN A 106 7.13 0.65 -11.44
N PHE A 107 5.94 1.02 -10.98
CA PHE A 107 5.77 1.88 -9.82
C PHE A 107 6.23 1.18 -8.54
N ILE A 108 5.78 -0.05 -8.33
CA ILE A 108 6.22 -0.92 -7.22
C ILE A 108 7.72 -1.18 -7.27
N GLU A 109 8.29 -1.45 -8.45
CA GLU A 109 9.72 -1.65 -8.63
C GLU A 109 10.53 -0.45 -8.11
N ARG A 110 10.15 0.76 -8.53
CA ARG A 110 10.84 1.99 -8.11
C ARG A 110 10.73 2.25 -6.61
N LEU A 111 9.62 1.87 -5.99
CA LEU A 111 9.45 1.97 -4.54
C LEU A 111 10.36 0.98 -3.81
N ILE A 112 10.40 -0.28 -4.28
CA ILE A 112 11.30 -1.31 -3.74
C ILE A 112 12.75 -0.82 -3.83
N ASP A 113 13.16 -0.33 -5.00
CA ASP A 113 14.51 0.21 -5.21
C ASP A 113 14.81 1.39 -4.30
N GLY A 114 13.84 2.28 -4.11
CA GLY A 114 13.95 3.39 -3.17
C GLY A 114 14.17 2.91 -1.74
N PHE A 115 13.44 1.90 -1.28
CA PHE A 115 13.67 1.32 0.05
C PHE A 115 15.04 0.63 0.15
N LEU A 116 15.46 -0.12 -0.87
CA LEU A 116 16.78 -0.77 -0.92
C LEU A 116 17.92 0.24 -0.92
N LEU A 117 17.70 1.41 -1.53
CA LEU A 117 18.65 2.52 -1.55
C LEU A 117 18.75 3.23 -0.20
N LEU A 118 17.61 3.49 0.45
CA LEU A 118 17.53 4.31 1.65
C LEU A 118 17.81 3.52 2.94
N CYS A 119 17.69 2.20 2.93
CA CYS A 119 17.93 1.35 4.11
C CYS A 119 19.39 0.86 4.15
N LYS A 120 20.03 0.96 5.34
CA LYS A 120 21.38 0.42 5.60
C LYS A 120 21.44 -1.09 5.47
N GLU A 121 20.42 -1.76 6.00
CA GLU A 121 20.24 -3.20 5.91
C GLU A 121 19.17 -3.49 4.87
N LYS A 122 19.30 -4.61 4.16
CA LYS A 122 18.31 -5.06 3.16
C LYS A 122 17.01 -5.42 3.89
N PRO A 123 15.94 -4.60 3.83
CA PRO A 123 14.70 -4.90 4.54
C PRO A 123 13.98 -6.05 3.84
N SER A 124 13.19 -6.79 4.61
CA SER A 124 12.15 -7.63 4.04
C SER A 124 10.98 -6.78 3.55
N VAL A 125 10.46 -7.07 2.36
CA VAL A 125 9.39 -6.29 1.72
C VAL A 125 8.28 -7.19 1.23
N PHE A 126 7.06 -6.93 1.68
CA PHE A 126 5.86 -7.57 1.14
C PHE A 126 5.05 -6.60 0.31
N VAL A 127 4.72 -7.00 -0.92
CA VAL A 127 3.76 -6.31 -1.76
C VAL A 127 2.44 -7.06 -1.69
N VAL A 128 1.40 -6.39 -1.22
CA VAL A 128 0.07 -6.96 -1.04
C VAL A 128 -0.87 -6.34 -2.05
N VAL A 129 -1.49 -7.18 -2.88
CA VAL A 129 -2.37 -6.75 -3.97
C VAL A 129 -3.72 -7.47 -3.90
N PRO A 130 -4.83 -6.83 -4.29
CA PRO A 130 -6.14 -7.48 -4.32
C PRO A 130 -6.21 -8.64 -5.34
N HIS A 131 -5.73 -8.42 -6.57
CA HIS A 131 -5.96 -9.34 -7.68
C HIS A 131 -4.78 -10.27 -7.96
N ARG A 132 -5.10 -11.47 -8.46
CA ARG A 132 -4.10 -12.47 -8.83
C ARG A 132 -3.26 -12.04 -10.05
N SER A 133 -3.82 -11.26 -10.97
CA SER A 133 -3.11 -10.74 -12.14
C SER A 133 -1.99 -9.78 -11.71
N GLN A 134 -2.30 -8.80 -10.87
CA GLN A 134 -1.32 -7.89 -10.24
C GLN A 134 -0.20 -8.69 -9.57
N ARG A 135 -0.59 -9.69 -8.76
CA ARG A 135 0.38 -10.56 -8.09
C ARG A 135 1.30 -11.26 -9.07
N SER A 136 0.75 -11.87 -10.11
CA SER A 136 1.55 -12.61 -11.09
C SER A 136 2.55 -11.70 -11.80
N SER A 137 2.12 -10.50 -12.22
CA SER A 137 3.00 -9.54 -12.86
C SER A 137 4.13 -9.06 -11.95
N ILE A 138 3.84 -8.77 -10.67
CA ILE A 138 4.87 -8.36 -9.71
C ILE A 138 5.78 -9.54 -9.35
N LYS A 139 5.26 -10.77 -9.24
CA LYS A 139 6.11 -11.96 -9.01
C LYS A 139 7.11 -12.16 -10.15
N GLN A 140 6.69 -12.01 -11.40
CA GLN A 140 7.57 -12.10 -12.56
C GLN A 140 8.67 -11.04 -12.52
N LEU A 141 8.35 -9.81 -12.14
CA LEU A 141 9.35 -8.76 -11.92
C LEU A 141 10.40 -9.19 -10.87
N LEU A 142 9.97 -9.81 -9.77
CA LEU A 142 10.83 -10.23 -8.68
C LEU A 142 11.72 -11.44 -9.01
N GLU A 143 11.53 -12.11 -10.14
CA GLU A 143 12.41 -13.19 -10.62
C GLU A 143 13.76 -12.67 -11.17
N ASN A 144 13.86 -11.36 -11.43
CA ASN A 144 15.09 -10.71 -11.87
C ASN A 144 16.24 -10.96 -10.87
N GLU A 145 17.45 -11.23 -11.38
CA GLU A 145 18.65 -11.53 -10.59
C GLU A 145 18.93 -10.51 -9.48
N LYS A 146 18.57 -9.24 -9.72
CA LYS A 146 18.66 -8.14 -8.75
C LYS A 146 17.94 -8.44 -7.42
N TYR A 147 16.84 -9.18 -7.45
CA TYR A 147 16.00 -9.44 -6.28
C TYR A 147 16.15 -10.86 -5.71
N GLN A 148 16.84 -11.78 -6.39
CA GLN A 148 16.90 -13.21 -6.03
C GLN A 148 17.43 -13.50 -4.62
N ASN A 149 18.30 -12.64 -4.09
CA ASN A 149 18.90 -12.77 -2.75
C ASN A 149 18.28 -11.82 -1.70
N LEU A 150 17.10 -11.28 -1.99
CA LEU A 150 16.37 -10.37 -1.10
C LEU A 150 15.10 -11.05 -0.59
N ASN A 151 14.67 -10.72 0.63
CA ASN A 151 13.41 -11.22 1.17
C ASN A 151 12.25 -10.33 0.70
N ILE A 152 11.95 -10.38 -0.61
CA ILE A 152 10.88 -9.61 -1.23
C ILE A 152 9.85 -10.57 -1.81
N LYS A 153 8.57 -10.35 -1.47
CA LYS A 153 7.47 -11.21 -1.92
C LYS A 153 6.27 -10.38 -2.32
N ALA A 154 5.53 -10.85 -3.32
CA ALA A 154 4.23 -10.30 -3.69
C ALA A 154 3.15 -11.37 -3.54
N ASP A 155 2.05 -11.09 -2.85
CA ASP A 155 0.91 -12.01 -2.80
C ASP A 155 -0.42 -11.30 -2.50
N THR A 156 -1.51 -12.05 -2.65
CA THR A 156 -2.83 -11.60 -2.22
C THR A 156 -2.94 -11.67 -0.71
N VAL A 157 -3.79 -10.82 -0.11
CA VAL A 157 -4.02 -10.76 1.34
C VAL A 157 -4.23 -12.15 1.97
N ASP A 158 -5.08 -12.98 1.34
CA ASP A 158 -5.45 -14.31 1.86
C ASP A 158 -4.25 -15.28 1.98
N ARG A 159 -3.15 -15.04 1.24
CA ARG A 159 -1.94 -15.88 1.25
C ARG A 159 -0.84 -15.36 2.17
N MET A 160 -1.01 -14.18 2.75
CA MET A 160 -0.03 -13.55 3.66
C MET A 160 -0.31 -13.82 5.14
N GLN A 161 -1.32 -14.63 5.46
CA GLN A 161 -1.68 -14.90 6.85
C GLN A 161 -0.52 -15.57 7.60
N GLY A 162 -0.14 -15.01 8.74
CA GLY A 162 0.94 -15.53 9.60
C GLY A 162 2.36 -15.14 9.16
N GLN A 163 2.52 -14.46 8.02
CA GLN A 163 3.81 -13.89 7.61
C GLN A 163 3.92 -12.42 8.08
N GLU A 164 5.13 -11.89 8.10
CA GLU A 164 5.44 -10.49 8.43
C GLU A 164 6.69 -10.02 7.68
N ALA A 165 6.83 -8.70 7.52
CA ALA A 165 7.96 -8.07 6.86
C ALA A 165 8.26 -6.71 7.49
N ASP A 166 9.50 -6.24 7.36
CA ASP A 166 9.91 -4.90 7.78
C ASP A 166 9.03 -3.84 7.12
N ILE A 167 8.79 -4.01 5.83
CA ILE A 167 8.02 -3.09 4.98
C ILE A 167 6.87 -3.84 4.32
N VAL A 168 5.67 -3.25 4.35
CA VAL A 168 4.53 -3.69 3.54
C VAL A 168 4.09 -2.58 2.61
N ILE A 169 3.93 -2.92 1.33
CA ILE A 169 3.34 -2.07 0.31
C ILE A 169 1.99 -2.66 -0.06
N VAL A 170 0.90 -2.01 0.34
CA VAL A 170 -0.48 -2.39 -0.01
C VAL A 170 -0.88 -1.61 -1.25
N SER A 171 -1.09 -2.29 -2.38
CA SER A 171 -1.31 -1.64 -3.69
C SER A 171 -2.71 -1.86 -4.22
N TYR A 172 -3.48 -0.77 -4.22
CA TYR A 172 -4.78 -0.59 -4.86
C TYR A 172 -4.65 0.46 -5.98
N LEU A 173 -3.52 0.46 -6.69
CA LEU A 173 -3.06 1.56 -7.55
C LEU A 173 -4.03 1.89 -8.70
N PHE A 174 -4.63 0.88 -9.33
CA PHE A 174 -5.52 1.03 -10.48
C PHE A 174 -6.88 0.40 -10.25
N PHE A 175 -7.74 1.15 -9.57
CA PHE A 175 -9.17 0.88 -9.55
C PHE A 175 -9.92 2.14 -9.99
N ASP A 176 -10.70 2.04 -11.05
CA ASP A 176 -11.62 3.11 -11.45
C ASP A 176 -12.93 3.05 -10.65
N ALA A 177 -13.76 4.09 -10.78
CA ALA A 177 -15.03 4.18 -10.07
C ALA A 177 -15.98 3.00 -10.36
N LEU A 178 -15.97 2.45 -11.58
CA LEU A 178 -16.83 1.32 -11.95
C LEU A 178 -16.34 0.02 -11.31
N GLN A 179 -15.04 -0.24 -11.35
CA GLN A 179 -14.42 -1.39 -10.68
C GLN A 179 -14.64 -1.30 -9.17
N VAL A 180 -14.42 -0.12 -8.58
CA VAL A 180 -14.68 0.14 -7.16
C VAL A 180 -16.13 -0.14 -6.78
N ALA A 181 -17.10 0.34 -7.57
CA ALA A 181 -18.52 0.09 -7.31
C ALA A 181 -18.85 -1.41 -7.41
N THR A 182 -18.36 -2.06 -8.47
CA THR A 182 -18.67 -3.47 -8.79
C THR A 182 -18.02 -4.45 -7.82
N GLU A 183 -16.81 -4.14 -7.35
CA GLU A 183 -16.01 -5.01 -6.48
C GLU A 183 -15.96 -4.51 -5.02
N SER A 184 -16.86 -3.62 -4.64
CA SER A 184 -16.86 -2.93 -3.34
C SER A 184 -16.73 -3.88 -2.13
N GLU A 185 -17.55 -4.93 -2.03
CA GLU A 185 -17.49 -5.91 -0.93
C GLU A 185 -16.16 -6.68 -0.91
N PHE A 186 -15.49 -6.83 -2.06
CA PHE A 186 -14.20 -7.51 -2.16
C PHE A 186 -13.04 -6.58 -1.76
N LEU A 187 -13.07 -5.33 -2.23
CA LEU A 187 -12.01 -4.32 -2.02
C LEU A 187 -12.08 -3.73 -0.60
N PHE A 188 -13.28 -3.42 -0.13
CA PHE A 188 -13.57 -2.86 1.19
C PHE A 188 -13.99 -3.96 2.17
N ASP A 189 -13.12 -4.95 2.31
CA ASP A 189 -13.19 -5.91 3.41
C ASP A 189 -12.25 -5.44 4.53
N ARG A 190 -12.84 -5.07 5.68
CA ARG A 190 -12.09 -4.56 6.83
C ARG A 190 -11.06 -5.55 7.35
N ARG A 191 -11.38 -6.85 7.35
CA ARG A 191 -10.46 -7.89 7.81
C ARG A 191 -9.24 -7.95 6.89
N ARG A 192 -9.44 -7.87 5.57
CA ARG A 192 -8.35 -7.89 4.60
C ARG A 192 -7.48 -6.65 4.65
N LEU A 193 -8.08 -5.46 4.80
CA LEU A 193 -7.32 -4.23 5.03
C LEU A 193 -6.46 -4.34 6.29
N ASN A 194 -7.04 -4.77 7.41
CA ASN A 194 -6.32 -4.97 8.66
C ASN A 194 -5.21 -6.03 8.52
N VAL A 195 -5.49 -7.18 7.90
CA VAL A 195 -4.47 -8.21 7.68
C VAL A 195 -3.31 -7.64 6.89
N SER A 196 -3.59 -6.92 5.80
CA SER A 196 -2.57 -6.31 4.93
C SER A 196 -1.68 -5.34 5.71
N ILE A 197 -2.28 -4.38 6.43
CA ILE A 197 -1.53 -3.36 7.20
C ILE A 197 -0.74 -4.00 8.34
N SER A 198 -1.37 -4.94 9.07
CA SER A 198 -0.75 -5.61 10.22
C SER A 198 0.35 -6.62 9.88
N ARG A 199 0.69 -6.80 8.59
CA ARG A 199 1.87 -7.57 8.16
C ARG A 199 3.17 -6.77 8.35
N ALA A 200 3.09 -5.44 8.47
CA ALA A 200 4.25 -4.58 8.60
C ALA A 200 4.81 -4.61 10.02
N GLU A 201 6.13 -4.66 10.15
CA GLU A 201 6.80 -4.49 11.45
C GLU A 201 7.20 -3.04 11.69
N LYS A 202 7.75 -2.38 10.66
CA LYS A 202 8.39 -1.05 10.78
C LYS A 202 7.71 0.00 9.90
N PHE A 203 7.29 -0.34 8.68
CA PHE A 203 6.70 0.63 7.76
C PHE A 203 5.58 0.04 6.90
N CYS A 204 4.44 0.73 6.82
CA CYS A 204 3.34 0.39 5.91
C CYS A 204 3.09 1.52 4.91
N LEU A 205 3.20 1.20 3.63
CA LEU A 205 2.86 2.08 2.51
C LEU A 205 1.55 1.64 1.89
N PHE A 206 0.50 2.46 1.97
CA PHE A 206 -0.75 2.21 1.26
C PHE A 206 -0.80 3.06 -0.01
N ILE A 207 -1.07 2.42 -1.15
CA ILE A 207 -1.16 3.08 -2.44
C ILE A 207 -2.55 2.83 -2.99
N GLY A 208 -3.23 3.88 -3.45
CA GLY A 208 -4.56 3.76 -4.03
C GLY A 208 -4.81 4.77 -5.14
N SER A 209 -5.70 4.43 -6.06
CA SER A 209 -6.28 5.44 -6.96
C SER A 209 -7.22 6.38 -6.20
N GLU A 210 -7.50 7.54 -6.79
CA GLU A 210 -8.53 8.48 -6.30
C GLU A 210 -9.85 7.76 -5.97
N SER A 211 -10.34 6.88 -6.85
CA SER A 211 -11.62 6.16 -6.63
C SER A 211 -11.62 5.21 -5.42
N VAL A 212 -10.46 4.82 -4.90
CA VAL A 212 -10.36 4.02 -3.66
C VAL A 212 -10.55 4.89 -2.42
N PHE A 213 -10.09 6.15 -2.47
CA PHE A 213 -10.19 7.10 -1.36
C PHE A 213 -11.46 7.96 -1.42
N ASP A 214 -12.01 8.16 -2.61
CA ASP A 214 -13.30 8.82 -2.88
C ASP A 214 -14.18 7.91 -3.75
N PRO A 215 -14.75 6.83 -3.16
CA PRO A 215 -15.56 5.88 -3.90
C PRO A 215 -16.96 6.42 -4.21
N PRO A 216 -17.66 5.86 -5.23
CA PRO A 216 -19.07 6.15 -5.46
C PRO A 216 -19.93 5.91 -4.20
N VAL A 217 -20.96 6.73 -4.00
CA VAL A 217 -21.78 6.73 -2.77
C VAL A 217 -22.43 5.37 -2.51
N GLU A 218 -22.69 4.59 -3.56
CA GLU A 218 -23.29 3.26 -3.50
C GLU A 218 -22.43 2.28 -2.69
N VAL A 219 -21.10 2.44 -2.74
CA VAL A 219 -20.14 1.66 -1.95
C VAL A 219 -20.41 1.83 -0.45
N LEU A 220 -20.79 3.03 -0.03
CA LEU A 220 -21.05 3.37 1.37
C LEU A 220 -22.45 2.93 1.83
N GLY A 221 -23.29 2.43 0.93
CA GLY A 221 -24.63 1.93 1.26
C GLY A 221 -24.62 0.60 2.02
N SER A 222 -23.56 -0.20 1.91
CA SER A 222 -23.38 -1.44 2.66
C SER A 222 -22.69 -1.17 4.00
N PRO A 223 -23.24 -1.62 5.15
CA PRO A 223 -22.59 -1.42 6.45
C PRO A 223 -21.17 -2.02 6.55
N SER A 224 -20.91 -3.15 5.91
CA SER A 224 -19.57 -3.78 5.88
C SER A 224 -18.58 -2.91 5.11
N CYS A 225 -18.94 -2.49 3.90
CA CYS A 225 -18.11 -1.62 3.07
C CYS A 225 -17.88 -0.26 3.76
N SER A 226 -18.90 0.31 4.40
CA SER A 226 -18.78 1.57 5.13
C SER A 226 -17.81 1.47 6.32
N ASP A 227 -17.88 0.40 7.13
CA ASP A 227 -16.96 0.15 8.24
C ASP A 227 -15.52 -0.06 7.74
N ALA A 228 -15.34 -0.79 6.65
CA ALA A 228 -14.03 -0.99 6.01
C ALA A 228 -13.46 0.30 5.41
N TYR A 229 -14.28 1.10 4.74
CA TYR A 229 -13.90 2.40 4.20
C TYR A 229 -13.50 3.36 5.34
N GLN A 230 -14.27 3.42 6.43
CA GLN A 230 -13.90 4.21 7.61
C GLN A 230 -12.57 3.76 8.21
N HIS A 231 -12.30 2.44 8.22
CA HIS A 231 -11.02 1.91 8.67
C HIS A 231 -9.86 2.35 7.77
N LEU A 232 -10.04 2.33 6.45
CA LEU A 232 -9.06 2.85 5.48
C LEU A 232 -8.85 4.36 5.66
N MET A 233 -9.93 5.14 5.76
CA MET A 233 -9.84 6.59 5.91
C MET A 233 -9.18 6.99 7.23
N TYR A 234 -9.33 6.20 8.28
CA TYR A 234 -8.57 6.40 9.51
C TYR A 234 -7.06 6.20 9.29
N PHE A 235 -6.63 5.18 8.54
CA PHE A 235 -5.22 5.01 8.16
C PHE A 235 -4.71 6.24 7.41
N VAL A 236 -5.48 6.69 6.41
CA VAL A 236 -5.16 7.88 5.62
C VAL A 236 -5.04 9.13 6.50
N GLU A 237 -5.93 9.30 7.47
CA GLU A 237 -5.89 10.45 8.40
C GLU A 237 -4.68 10.40 9.33
N CYS A 238 -4.26 9.21 9.77
CA CYS A 238 -3.00 9.06 10.49
C CYS A 238 -1.80 9.49 9.64
N CYS A 239 -1.75 9.07 8.37
CA CYS A 239 -0.71 9.51 7.43
C CYS A 239 -0.74 11.03 7.20
N LYS A 240 -1.92 11.64 7.04
CA LYS A 240 -2.07 13.10 6.91
C LYS A 240 -1.56 13.84 8.15
N THR A 241 -1.91 13.35 9.34
CA THR A 241 -1.44 13.90 10.62
C THR A 241 0.08 13.84 10.74
N GLN A 242 0.69 12.74 10.27
CA GLN A 242 2.13 12.54 10.20
C GLN A 242 2.80 13.20 8.98
N LYS A 243 2.04 13.95 8.16
CA LYS A 243 2.53 14.58 6.91
C LYS A 243 3.20 13.59 5.94
N SER A 244 2.76 12.34 5.95
CA SER A 244 3.19 11.25 5.05
C SER A 244 2.07 10.81 4.10
N PHE A 245 1.22 11.76 3.70
CA PHE A 245 0.24 11.60 2.64
C PHE A 245 0.70 12.37 1.40
N PHE A 246 0.77 11.69 0.26
CA PHE A 246 1.25 12.27 -0.99
C PHE A 246 0.25 12.03 -2.11
N ASN A 247 0.00 13.06 -2.92
CA ASN A 247 -0.84 12.99 -4.10
C ASN A 247 0.06 13.07 -5.34
N LEU A 248 -0.04 12.09 -6.22
CA LEU A 248 0.72 12.02 -7.46
C LEU A 248 -0.22 12.02 -8.66
N LYS A 249 -0.02 13.00 -9.54
CA LYS A 249 -0.70 13.05 -10.84
C LYS A 249 0.11 12.28 -11.87
N VAL A 250 -0.53 11.31 -12.51
CA VAL A 250 0.06 10.49 -13.56
C VAL A 250 -0.64 10.79 -14.87
N ASN A 251 0.10 11.28 -15.86
CA ASN A 251 -0.43 11.55 -17.18
C ASN A 251 -0.37 10.30 -18.07
N ALA A 252 -1.54 9.81 -18.49
CA ALA A 252 -1.67 8.59 -19.28
C ALA A 252 -0.99 8.69 -20.67
N ASN A 253 -1.00 9.86 -21.31
CA ASN A 253 -0.46 10.05 -22.67
C ASN A 253 1.06 9.85 -22.73
N ARG A 254 1.80 10.30 -21.71
CA ARG A 254 3.27 10.10 -21.65
C ARG A 254 3.68 8.66 -21.41
N ALA A 255 2.80 7.85 -20.82
CA ALA A 255 3.10 6.46 -20.52
C ALA A 255 2.81 5.53 -21.72
N THR A 256 1.99 5.96 -22.68
CA THR A 256 1.82 5.27 -23.98
C THR A 256 2.90 5.66 -25.00
N ASP A 257 3.43 6.89 -24.97
CA ASP A 257 4.39 7.39 -25.96
C ASP A 257 5.81 6.78 -25.85
N ASN A 258 6.21 6.27 -24.69
CA ASN A 258 7.50 5.58 -24.53
C ASN A 258 7.57 4.21 -25.24
N ASN A 259 6.50 3.78 -25.92
CA ASN A 259 6.46 2.52 -26.66
C ASN A 259 6.65 2.68 -28.18
N SER A 260 6.64 3.89 -28.73
CA SER A 260 6.85 4.12 -30.18
C SER A 260 8.30 4.42 -30.57
N GLN A 261 9.24 4.42 -29.61
CA GLN A 261 10.68 4.65 -29.88
C GLN A 261 11.62 3.46 -29.65
N ASN A 262 11.10 2.26 -29.34
CA ASN A 262 11.91 1.05 -29.16
C ASN A 262 11.57 -0.08 -30.15
N SER A 263 11.00 0.27 -31.30
CA SER A 263 10.79 -0.64 -32.41
C SER A 263 11.33 -0.05 -33.70
N GLU A 264 12.65 0.09 -33.78
CA GLU A 264 13.45 0.15 -35.01
C GLU A 264 14.86 -0.37 -34.73
#